data_AF-A0A1N7NV42-F1
#
_entry.id   AF-A0A1N7NV42-F1
#
_cell.length_a   1.000
_cell.length_b   1.000
_cell.length_c   1.000
_cell.angle_alpha   90.00
_cell.angle_beta   90.00
_cell.angle_gamma   90.00
#
_symmetry.space_group_name_H-M   'P 1'
#
loop_
_entity.id
_entity.type
_entity.pdbx_description
1 polymer ?
#
loop_
_entity_poly.entity_id
_entity_poly.type
_entity_poly.pdbx_seq_one_letter_code
_entity_poly.pdbx_strand_id
1 'polypeptide(L)'
;MKRFCFALALLGAGLLPPAVAQATPASSFAEAVDLCLRFGADPWFAQDRFEEAGWRSYEDPDFGSLAFKSPDGAVIALPPTSDSFPMWCSVMSGSVSFVKGMAAAENALLASGILIQREIRDNCPVYHGTGGQELRIFSEGNDDLCNDPETALVHVVTFSNPLSGQ
;
A
#
# COMPACT_ATOMS: atom_id res chain seq x y z
N MET A 1 69.29 -3.85 -17.17
CA MET A 1 67.90 -4.10 -17.65
C MET A 1 67.01 -4.31 -16.42
N LYS A 2 66.09 -3.37 -16.15
CA LYS A 2 65.15 -3.42 -15.01
C LYS A 2 63.92 -4.24 -15.41
N ARG A 3 63.58 -5.30 -14.66
CA ARG A 3 62.29 -6.00 -14.76
C ARG A 3 61.42 -5.53 -13.61
N PHE A 4 60.35 -4.82 -13.93
CA PHE A 4 59.28 -4.45 -13.00
C PHE A 4 58.29 -5.62 -12.93
N CYS A 5 58.14 -6.24 -11.76
CA CYS A 5 57.01 -7.12 -11.47
C CYS A 5 55.82 -6.24 -11.06
N PHE A 6 54.77 -6.23 -11.88
CA PHE A 6 53.46 -5.72 -11.48
C PHE A 6 52.78 -6.79 -10.62
N ALA A 7 52.66 -6.52 -9.32
CA ALA A 7 51.77 -7.26 -8.43
C ALA A 7 50.35 -6.75 -8.68
N LEU A 8 49.52 -7.59 -9.29
CA LEU A 8 48.09 -7.34 -9.44
C LEU A 8 47.42 -7.63 -8.09
N ALA A 9 47.19 -6.59 -7.29
CA ALA A 9 46.35 -6.69 -6.10
C ALA A 9 44.89 -6.80 -6.55
N LEU A 10 44.38 -8.03 -6.60
CA LEU A 10 42.94 -8.30 -6.67
C LEU A 10 42.32 -7.87 -5.33
N LEU A 11 41.88 -6.61 -5.27
CA LEU A 11 40.93 -6.16 -4.25
C LEU A 11 39.64 -6.96 -4.47
N GLY A 12 39.43 -7.95 -3.62
CA GLY A 12 38.18 -8.68 -3.51
C GLY A 12 37.07 -7.70 -3.19
N ALA A 13 36.27 -7.35 -4.20
CA ALA A 13 34.93 -6.84 -4.01
C ALA A 13 34.12 -7.96 -3.37
N GLY A 14 34.09 -8.00 -2.04
CA GLY A 14 33.13 -8.81 -1.30
C GLY A 14 31.75 -8.39 -1.75
N LEU A 15 31.11 -9.25 -2.55
CA LEU A 15 29.69 -9.19 -2.85
C LEU A 15 28.97 -9.35 -1.50
N LEU A 16 28.65 -8.23 -0.86
CA LEU A 16 27.62 -8.21 0.14
C LEU A 16 26.36 -8.73 -0.57
N PRO A 17 25.70 -9.78 -0.06
CA PRO A 17 24.42 -10.19 -0.60
C PRO A 17 23.47 -8.98 -0.56
N PRO A 18 22.54 -8.84 -1.53
CA PRO A 18 21.54 -7.79 -1.47
C PRO A 18 20.87 -7.91 -0.11
N ALA A 19 21.00 -6.85 0.70
CA ALA A 19 20.24 -6.76 1.94
C ALA A 19 18.78 -6.86 1.52
N VAL A 20 18.13 -7.98 1.86
CA VAL A 20 16.68 -8.06 1.81
C VAL A 20 16.23 -6.95 2.75
N ALA A 21 15.77 -5.84 2.18
CA ALA A 21 15.27 -4.73 2.98
C ALA A 21 14.18 -5.30 3.87
N GLN A 22 14.43 -5.31 5.18
CA GLN A 22 13.49 -5.89 6.12
C GLN A 22 12.17 -5.12 6.01
N ALA A 23 11.08 -5.83 5.79
CA ALA A 23 9.75 -5.23 5.72
C ALA A 23 9.50 -4.45 7.02
N THR A 24 9.06 -3.20 6.85
CA THR A 24 8.66 -2.30 7.94
C THR A 24 7.17 -2.03 7.83
N PRO A 25 6.48 -1.65 8.92
CA PRO A 25 5.06 -1.33 8.85
C PRO A 25 4.74 -0.27 7.79
N ALA A 26 5.59 0.75 7.65
CA ALA A 26 5.41 1.79 6.65
C ALA A 26 5.56 1.28 5.20
N SER A 27 6.51 0.37 4.93
CA SER A 27 6.67 -0.21 3.60
C SER A 27 5.53 -1.18 3.26
N SER A 28 5.13 -2.01 4.22
CA SER A 28 3.99 -2.94 4.07
C SER A 28 2.68 -2.17 3.85
N PHE A 29 2.52 -1.03 4.53
CA PHE A 29 1.35 -0.17 4.36
C PHE A 29 1.30 0.47 2.97
N ALA A 30 2.44 1.00 2.50
CA ALA A 30 2.53 1.56 1.16
C ALA A 30 2.29 0.52 0.05
N GLU A 31 2.82 -0.69 0.22
CA GLU A 31 2.56 -1.82 -0.68
C GLU A 31 1.06 -2.17 -0.73
N ALA A 32 0.41 -2.31 0.43
CA ALA A 32 -1.03 -2.60 0.46
C ALA A 32 -1.88 -1.50 -0.18
N VAL A 33 -1.54 -0.23 0.01
CA VAL A 33 -2.24 0.88 -0.65
C VAL A 33 -2.08 0.80 -2.17
N ASP A 34 -0.88 0.50 -2.69
CA ASP A 34 -0.65 0.31 -4.12
C ASP A 34 -1.43 -0.90 -4.68
N LEU A 35 -1.44 -2.03 -3.97
CA LEU A 35 -2.23 -3.20 -4.35
C LEU A 35 -3.73 -2.91 -4.36
N CYS A 36 -4.25 -2.25 -3.32
CA CYS A 36 -5.64 -1.81 -3.27
C CYS A 36 -5.97 -0.83 -4.40
N LEU A 37 -5.07 0.09 -4.75
CA LEU A 37 -5.28 1.04 -5.84
C LEU A 37 -5.41 0.32 -7.20
N ARG A 38 -4.49 -0.61 -7.48
CA ARG A 38 -4.42 -1.32 -8.76
C ARG A 38 -5.52 -2.38 -8.92
N PHE A 39 -5.86 -3.08 -7.84
CA PHE A 39 -6.68 -4.29 -7.89
C PHE A 39 -7.94 -4.21 -7.02
N GLY A 40 -8.16 -3.14 -6.25
CA GLY A 40 -9.32 -2.97 -5.36
C GLY A 40 -10.68 -2.78 -6.06
N ALA A 41 -10.77 -3.08 -7.35
CA ALA A 41 -12.02 -3.23 -8.10
C ALA A 41 -12.32 -4.69 -8.45
N ASP A 42 -11.40 -5.62 -8.18
CA ASP A 42 -11.53 -7.05 -8.46
C ASP A 42 -11.11 -7.85 -7.20
N PRO A 43 -12.08 -8.43 -6.46
CA PRO A 43 -11.82 -9.20 -5.25
C PRO A 43 -10.80 -10.33 -5.45
N TRP A 44 -10.90 -11.05 -6.58
CA TRP A 44 -10.09 -12.23 -6.84
C TRP A 44 -8.65 -11.84 -7.17
N PHE A 45 -8.49 -10.86 -8.06
CA PHE A 45 -7.16 -10.34 -8.39
C PHE A 45 -6.47 -9.69 -7.18
N ALA A 46 -7.21 -8.96 -6.35
CA ALA A 46 -6.64 -8.37 -5.14
C ALA A 46 -6.12 -9.46 -4.18
N GLN A 47 -6.90 -10.52 -3.95
CA GLN A 47 -6.51 -11.65 -3.10
C GLN A 47 -5.24 -12.33 -3.63
N ASP A 48 -5.21 -12.70 -4.91
CA ASP A 48 -4.05 -13.35 -5.54
C ASP A 48 -2.77 -12.51 -5.34
N ARG A 49 -2.87 -11.18 -5.45
CA ARG A 49 -1.72 -10.27 -5.29
C ARG A 49 -1.23 -10.17 -3.86
N PHE A 50 -2.13 -10.19 -2.88
CA PHE A 50 -1.72 -10.23 -1.47
C PHE A 50 -1.05 -11.58 -1.14
N GLU A 51 -1.57 -12.70 -1.65
CA GLU A 51 -0.95 -14.01 -1.46
C GLU A 51 0.42 -14.12 -2.15
N GLU A 52 0.56 -13.61 -3.37
CA GLU A 52 1.83 -13.52 -4.10
C GLU A 52 2.88 -12.68 -3.33
N ALA A 53 2.44 -11.63 -2.63
CA ALA A 53 3.29 -10.82 -1.75
C ALA A 53 3.63 -11.53 -0.42
N GLY A 54 3.12 -12.75 -0.20
CA GLY A 54 3.38 -13.56 0.99
C GLY A 54 2.54 -13.15 2.21
N TRP A 55 1.45 -12.42 2.01
CA TRP A 55 0.55 -11.99 3.08
C TRP A 55 -0.32 -13.17 3.51
N ARG A 56 -0.61 -13.25 4.81
CA ARG A 56 -1.41 -14.34 5.36
C ARG A 56 -2.87 -13.94 5.45
N SER A 57 -3.74 -14.72 4.80
CA SER A 57 -5.19 -14.55 4.90
C SER A 57 -5.75 -15.11 6.21
N TYR A 58 -6.82 -14.48 6.70
CA TYR A 58 -7.62 -14.93 7.83
C TYR A 58 -9.04 -14.32 7.76
N GLU A 59 -10.01 -14.94 8.42
CA GLU A 59 -11.33 -14.32 8.62
C GLU A 59 -11.23 -13.30 9.75
N ASP A 60 -11.45 -12.03 9.41
CA ASP A 60 -11.48 -10.96 10.39
C ASP A 60 -12.87 -10.86 11.02
N PRO A 61 -12.99 -11.05 12.35
CA PRO A 61 -14.28 -11.05 13.03
C PRO A 61 -14.89 -9.64 13.18
N ASP A 62 -14.07 -8.59 13.17
CA ASP A 62 -14.52 -7.22 13.36
C ASP A 62 -15.16 -6.68 12.06
N PHE A 63 -14.65 -7.12 10.91
CA PHE A 63 -15.18 -6.76 9.60
C PHE A 63 -16.07 -7.84 8.96
N GLY A 64 -16.11 -9.04 9.54
CA GLY A 64 -16.88 -10.18 9.02
C GLY A 64 -16.48 -10.58 7.61
N SER A 65 -15.21 -10.37 7.24
CA SER A 65 -14.70 -10.54 5.89
C SER A 65 -13.30 -11.16 5.88
N LEU A 66 -12.86 -11.64 4.72
CA LEU A 66 -11.48 -12.06 4.52
C LEU A 66 -10.54 -10.85 4.65
N ALA A 67 -9.47 -11.01 5.41
CA ALA A 67 -8.43 -10.02 5.61
C ALA A 67 -7.04 -10.62 5.37
N PHE A 68 -6.08 -9.76 5.05
CA PHE A 68 -4.70 -10.14 4.78
C PHE A 68 -3.77 -9.42 5.72
N LYS A 69 -2.91 -10.16 6.41
CA LYS A 69 -1.90 -9.63 7.32
C LYS A 69 -0.53 -9.62 6.66
N SER A 70 0.16 -8.49 6.73
CA SER A 70 1.51 -8.33 6.17
C SER A 70 2.52 -9.31 6.78
N PRO A 71 3.63 -9.63 6.08
CA PRO A 71 4.66 -10.55 6.58
C PRO A 71 5.30 -10.12 7.91
N ASP A 72 5.42 -8.82 8.16
CA ASP A 72 5.89 -8.25 9.43
C ASP A 72 4.81 -8.21 10.53
N GLY A 73 3.56 -8.51 10.18
CA GLY A 73 2.43 -8.59 11.09
C GLY A 73 1.81 -7.24 11.49
N ALA A 74 2.20 -6.13 10.87
CA ALA A 74 1.83 -4.79 11.31
C ALA A 74 0.71 -4.10 10.51
N VAL A 75 0.34 -4.63 9.35
CA VAL A 75 -0.66 -4.05 8.44
C VAL A 75 -1.72 -5.08 8.11
N ILE A 76 -2.97 -4.63 8.07
CA ILE A 76 -4.11 -5.43 7.64
C ILE A 76 -4.70 -4.78 6.39
N ALA A 77 -4.94 -5.59 5.36
CA ALA A 77 -5.66 -5.19 4.16
C ALA A 77 -6.95 -5.99 4.03
N LEU A 78 -8.04 -5.28 3.75
CA LEU A 78 -9.37 -5.82 3.50
C LEU A 78 -9.70 -5.60 2.02
N PRO A 79 -9.56 -6.62 1.15
CA PRO A 79 -9.94 -6.49 -0.25
C PRO A 79 -11.47 -6.34 -0.38
N PRO A 80 -11.96 -5.91 -1.56
CA PRO A 80 -13.39 -5.82 -1.82
C PRO A 80 -14.07 -7.19 -1.72
N THR A 81 -15.33 -7.22 -1.31
CA THR A 81 -16.11 -8.47 -1.12
C THR A 81 -17.34 -8.57 -2.04
N SER A 82 -17.61 -7.56 -2.86
CA SER A 82 -18.79 -7.49 -3.73
C SER A 82 -18.43 -7.09 -5.14
N ASP A 83 -19.17 -7.56 -6.15
CA ASP A 83 -19.05 -7.12 -7.54
C ASP A 83 -19.95 -5.91 -7.86
N SER A 84 -20.32 -5.13 -6.84
CA SER A 84 -21.21 -3.97 -6.96
C SER A 84 -20.53 -2.67 -6.53
N PHE A 85 -20.72 -1.60 -7.30
CA PHE A 85 -20.13 -0.30 -7.03
C PHE A 85 -21.03 0.56 -6.11
N PRO A 86 -20.46 1.38 -5.21
CA PRO A 86 -19.03 1.54 -4.98
C PRO A 86 -18.41 0.37 -4.22
N MET A 87 -17.23 -0.05 -4.67
CA MET A 87 -16.40 -1.07 -4.02
C MET A 87 -15.31 -0.39 -3.20
N TRP A 88 -14.87 -0.99 -2.10
CA TRP A 88 -13.73 -0.47 -1.35
C TRP A 88 -12.73 -1.55 -0.96
N CYS A 89 -11.46 -1.17 -0.99
CA CYS A 89 -10.34 -1.89 -0.39
C CYS A 89 -9.80 -1.03 0.76
N SER A 90 -9.61 -1.61 1.94
CA SER A 90 -9.21 -0.85 3.14
C SER A 90 -7.85 -1.32 3.66
N VAL A 91 -6.98 -0.38 4.01
CA VAL A 91 -5.65 -0.67 4.56
C VAL A 91 -5.52 0.04 5.90
N MET A 92 -5.14 -0.71 6.93
CA MET A 92 -5.05 -0.23 8.31
C MET A 92 -3.74 -0.68 8.96
N SER A 93 -3.18 0.20 9.78
CA SER A 93 -2.05 -0.09 10.66
C SER A 93 -2.08 0.78 11.91
N GLY A 94 -2.11 0.13 13.08
CA GLY A 94 -1.92 0.78 14.39
C GLY A 94 -0.49 1.23 14.68
N SER A 95 0.34 1.46 13.66
CA SER A 95 1.73 1.89 13.81
C SER A 95 2.23 2.85 12.72
N VAL A 96 1.34 3.23 11.79
CA VAL A 96 1.64 4.15 10.69
C VAL A 96 0.87 5.43 10.94
N SER A 97 1.56 6.55 11.12
CA SER A 97 0.92 7.85 11.33
C SER A 97 0.12 8.30 10.12
N PHE A 98 -0.88 9.15 10.35
CA PHE A 98 -1.69 9.76 9.31
C PHE A 98 -0.86 10.40 8.18
N VAL A 99 0.19 11.14 8.55
CA VAL A 99 1.11 11.78 7.59
C VAL A 99 1.83 10.75 6.70
N LYS A 100 2.23 9.60 7.26
CA LYS A 100 2.83 8.52 6.48
C LYS A 100 1.79 7.82 5.60
N GLY A 101 0.54 7.71 6.07
CA GLY A 101 -0.59 7.25 5.26
C GLY A 101 -0.85 8.13 4.04
N MET A 102 -0.82 9.46 4.21
CA MET A 102 -0.89 10.42 3.11
C MET A 102 0.25 10.21 2.10
N ALA A 103 1.49 10.10 2.57
CA ALA A 103 2.63 9.89 1.71
C ALA A 103 2.54 8.55 0.93
N ALA A 104 2.03 7.49 1.56
CA ALA A 104 1.79 6.21 0.89
C ALA A 104 0.76 6.34 -0.24
N ALA A 105 -0.38 7.01 0.01
CA ALA A 105 -1.41 7.23 -0.99
C ALA A 105 -0.93 8.11 -2.16
N GLU A 106 -0.22 9.20 -1.87
CA GLU A 106 0.37 10.07 -2.90
C GLU A 106 1.39 9.31 -3.75
N ASN A 107 2.25 8.51 -3.14
CA ASN A 107 3.23 7.70 -3.88
C ASN A 107 2.57 6.64 -4.76
N ALA A 108 1.50 5.97 -4.29
CA ALA A 108 0.75 4.99 -5.10
C ALA A 108 0.08 5.66 -6.31
N LEU A 109 -0.51 6.84 -6.13
CA LEU A 109 -1.08 7.63 -7.23
C LEU A 109 -0.02 8.12 -8.22
N LEU A 110 1.15 8.55 -7.75
CA LEU A 110 2.26 8.91 -8.65
C LEU A 110 2.76 7.70 -9.45
N ALA A 111 2.88 6.54 -8.81
CA ALA A 111 3.35 5.30 -9.44
C ALA A 111 2.40 4.78 -10.54
N SER A 112 1.12 5.16 -10.49
CA SER A 112 0.14 4.87 -11.54
C SER A 112 0.16 5.88 -12.70
N GLY A 113 1.00 6.91 -12.63
CA GLY A 113 1.13 7.94 -13.67
C GLY A 113 -0.04 8.92 -13.71
N ILE A 114 -0.82 8.99 -12.62
CA ILE A 114 -2.04 9.79 -12.52
C ILE A 114 -1.70 11.15 -11.90
N LEU A 115 -2.27 12.22 -12.46
CA LEU A 115 -2.23 13.54 -11.84
C LEU A 115 -3.01 13.50 -10.52
N ILE A 116 -2.29 13.70 -9.41
CA ILE A 116 -2.91 13.76 -8.08
C ILE A 116 -3.85 14.96 -8.03
N GLN A 117 -5.15 14.69 -7.90
CA GLN A 117 -6.14 15.70 -7.54
C GLN A 117 -6.53 15.48 -6.08
N ARG A 118 -6.41 16.52 -5.26
CA ARG A 118 -6.72 16.47 -3.84
C ARG A 118 -7.84 17.43 -3.49
N GLU A 119 -8.82 16.91 -2.77
CA GLU A 119 -9.92 17.65 -2.13
C GLU A 119 -9.79 17.50 -0.62
N ILE A 120 -10.33 18.46 0.15
CA ILE A 120 -10.52 18.30 1.60
C ILE A 120 -12.00 18.06 1.87
N ARG A 121 -12.33 16.90 2.43
CA ARG A 121 -13.69 16.50 2.82
C ARG A 121 -13.68 16.11 4.30
N ASP A 122 -14.56 16.72 5.08
CA ASP A 122 -14.64 16.50 6.54
C ASP A 122 -13.29 16.71 7.26
N ASN A 123 -12.51 17.71 6.81
CA ASN A 123 -11.14 18.01 7.24
C ASN A 123 -10.07 16.97 6.88
N CYS A 124 -10.44 15.89 6.18
CA CYS A 124 -9.52 14.86 5.70
C CYS A 124 -9.19 15.05 4.22
N PRO A 125 -7.97 14.70 3.78
CA PRO A 125 -7.62 14.66 2.38
C PRO A 125 -8.32 13.48 1.69
N VAL A 126 -8.95 13.80 0.56
CA VAL A 126 -9.45 12.82 -0.40
C VAL A 126 -8.68 13.02 -1.69
N TYR A 127 -8.06 11.96 -2.17
CA TYR A 127 -7.33 11.97 -3.43
C TYR A 127 -8.16 11.30 -4.51
N HIS A 128 -8.25 11.92 -5.68
CA HIS A 128 -8.99 11.41 -6.82
C HIS A 128 -8.02 10.79 -7.82
N GLY A 129 -8.23 9.50 -8.12
CA GLY A 129 -7.53 8.75 -9.15
C GLY A 129 -8.29 8.75 -10.49
N THR A 130 -7.69 8.13 -11.52
CA THR A 130 -8.38 7.87 -12.80
C THR A 130 -9.36 6.71 -12.67
N GLY A 131 -10.38 6.66 -13.53
CA GLY A 131 -11.33 5.53 -13.56
C GLY A 131 -12.40 5.59 -12.46
N GLY A 132 -12.59 6.75 -11.83
CA GLY A 132 -13.61 6.94 -10.79
C GLY A 132 -13.20 6.32 -9.46
N GLN A 133 -11.92 6.45 -9.07
CA GLN A 133 -11.43 6.02 -7.76
C GLN A 133 -11.17 7.22 -6.83
N GLU A 134 -11.51 7.07 -5.55
CA GLU A 134 -11.13 7.99 -4.46
C GLU A 134 -10.25 7.22 -3.45
N LEU A 135 -9.12 7.79 -3.05
CA LEU A 135 -8.39 7.36 -1.85
C LEU A 135 -8.75 8.30 -0.72
N ARG A 136 -9.40 7.76 0.30
CA ARG A 136 -9.83 8.49 1.49
C ARG A 136 -8.96 8.06 2.65
N ILE A 137 -8.37 9.03 3.34
CA ILE A 137 -7.40 8.77 4.40
C ILE A 137 -7.96 9.30 5.70
N PHE A 138 -7.93 8.45 6.72
CA PHE A 138 -8.42 8.73 8.06
C PHE A 138 -7.43 8.19 9.10
N SER A 139 -7.67 8.53 10.36
CA SER A 139 -7.03 7.92 11.52
C SER A 139 -7.92 6.80 12.09
N GLU A 140 -7.32 5.77 12.68
CA GLU A 140 -8.05 4.67 13.30
C GLU A 140 -8.52 5.07 14.71
N GLY A 141 -9.81 4.88 15.00
CA GLY A 141 -10.32 4.86 16.38
C GLY A 141 -10.22 6.16 17.20
N ASN A 142 -9.85 7.30 16.59
CA ASN A 142 -9.59 8.56 17.29
C ASN A 142 -10.57 9.70 16.94
N ASP A 143 -10.73 10.64 17.87
CA ASP A 143 -11.59 11.84 17.71
C ASP A 143 -11.07 12.81 16.64
N ASP A 144 -9.74 12.89 16.45
CA ASP A 144 -9.11 13.66 15.37
C ASP A 144 -8.89 12.75 14.16
N LEU A 145 -9.90 12.69 13.29
CA LEU A 145 -9.99 11.79 12.14
C LEU A 145 -8.86 11.97 11.10
N CYS A 146 -8.11 13.09 11.13
CA CYS A 146 -7.26 13.50 10.02
C CYS A 146 -5.86 13.98 10.46
N ASN A 147 -5.38 13.58 11.65
CA ASN A 147 -4.13 14.11 12.20
C ASN A 147 -3.49 13.21 13.28
N ASP A 148 -3.82 11.93 13.31
CA ASP A 148 -3.25 11.02 14.31
C ASP A 148 -1.75 10.75 14.08
N PRO A 149 -0.89 10.97 15.09
CA PRO A 149 0.53 10.67 15.02
C PRO A 149 0.86 9.17 15.01
N GLU A 150 -0.08 8.28 15.30
CA GLU A 150 0.16 6.84 15.52
C GLU A 150 -0.53 5.95 14.49
N THR A 151 -1.69 6.34 13.96
CA THR A 151 -2.52 5.47 13.11
C THR A 151 -2.96 6.12 11.79
N ALA A 152 -3.23 5.25 10.80
CA ALA A 152 -3.71 5.62 9.48
C ALA A 152 -4.54 4.49 8.89
N LEU A 153 -5.68 4.87 8.32
CA LEU A 153 -6.59 4.04 7.54
C LEU A 153 -6.71 4.65 6.14
N VAL A 154 -6.48 3.86 5.10
CA VAL A 154 -6.77 4.26 3.72
C VAL A 154 -7.89 3.39 3.16
N HIS A 155 -8.98 4.04 2.74
CA HIS A 155 -9.99 3.42 1.89
C HIS A 155 -9.74 3.81 0.43
N VAL A 156 -9.46 2.82 -0.40
CA VAL A 156 -9.51 2.97 -1.86
C VAL A 156 -10.93 2.61 -2.30
N VAL A 157 -11.72 3.62 -2.67
CA VAL A 157 -13.10 3.48 -3.12
C VAL A 157 -13.14 3.57 -4.63
N THR A 158 -13.71 2.57 -5.29
CA THR A 158 -13.95 2.57 -6.73
C THR A 158 -15.45 2.77 -6.98
N PHE A 159 -15.85 3.79 -7.75
CA PHE A 159 -17.26 4.16 -7.99
C PHE A 159 -17.85 3.59 -9.28
N SER A 160 -17.00 3.16 -10.21
CA SER A 160 -17.40 2.65 -11.51
C SER A 160 -16.44 1.57 -11.96
N ASN A 161 -16.93 0.59 -12.72
CA ASN A 161 -16.07 -0.45 -13.26
C ASN A 161 -15.06 0.16 -14.24
N PRO A 162 -13.73 0.15 -13.91
CA PRO A 162 -12.71 0.71 -14.79
C PRO A 162 -12.55 -0.07 -16.11
N LEU A 163 -13.11 -1.29 -16.18
CA LEU A 163 -13.11 -2.17 -17.36
C LEU A 163 -14.37 -1.99 -18.24
N SER A 164 -15.42 -1.32 -17.77
CA SER A 164 -16.70 -1.23 -18.50
C SER A 164 -16.73 -0.25 -19.68
N GLY A 165 -15.60 0.39 -19.99
CA GLY A 165 -15.44 1.35 -21.09
C GLY A 165 -14.26 1.09 -22.02
N GLN A 166 -13.65 -0.10 -21.97
CA GLN A 166 -12.61 -0.55 -22.89
C GLN A 166 -13.16 -1.54 -23.92
#